data_AF-A0A261A614-F1
#
_entry.id   AF-A0A261A614-F1
#
_cell.length_a   1.000
_cell.length_b   1.000
_cell.length_c   1.000
_cell.angle_alpha   90.00
_cell.angle_beta   90.00
_cell.angle_gamma   90.00
#
_symmetry.space_group_name_H-M   'P 1'
#
loop_
_entity.id
_entity.type
_entity.pdbx_description
1 polymer ?
#
loop_
_entity_poly.entity_id
_entity_poly.type
_entity_poly.pdbx_seq_one_letter_code
_entity_poly.pdbx_strand_id
1 'polypeptide(L)'
;MTSSPTSSDSSLEEEKFLKPEDVEECIPPKELEMMIEEKKVGTLDDFVTLRWYCMLVLLMAELTAFTATASSKVMVFAGATPTVVGCGGTPLNGCHELAAFRNGTNDCVPDLKYQFKSVQVEFNYVCDDAKKVKNTITVQTFGVLVGAAIFGQVSDTFGRRKALLISTLGNAIFNWISAYSPDLFYFMVWRTMAGVFTGGVTV
;
A
#
# COMPACT_ATOMS: atom_id res chain seq x y z
N MET A 1 63.31 37.79 17.92
CA MET A 1 62.37 36.98 17.13
C MET A 1 61.11 36.81 18.00
N THR A 2 60.14 37.73 17.94
CA THR A 2 59.03 37.84 16.94
C THR A 2 58.01 36.70 17.08
N SER A 3 56.72 36.92 17.39
CA SER A 3 55.97 38.16 17.69
C SER A 3 54.58 37.85 18.30
N SER A 4 54.04 38.76 19.14
CA SER A 4 52.69 38.72 19.75
C SER A 4 51.69 39.62 18.98
N PRO A 5 50.41 39.83 19.39
CA PRO A 5 49.56 39.22 20.43
C PRO A 5 48.31 38.51 19.81
N THR A 6 47.21 38.12 20.48
CA THR A 6 46.59 38.35 21.82
C THR A 6 45.96 37.00 22.30
N SER A 7 45.00 36.79 23.23
CA SER A 7 44.11 37.55 24.17
C SER A 7 43.65 36.52 25.24
N SER A 8 43.58 36.78 26.56
CA SER A 8 42.72 37.70 27.34
C SER A 8 41.21 37.40 27.20
N ASP A 9 40.53 36.78 28.17
CA ASP A 9 40.09 37.31 29.50
C ASP A 9 38.93 38.33 29.39
N SER A 10 37.93 38.38 30.29
CA SER A 10 37.51 37.46 31.37
C SER A 10 36.14 37.89 31.97
N SER A 11 35.52 36.99 32.75
CA SER A 11 34.50 37.24 33.80
C SER A 11 33.15 37.96 33.49
N LEU A 12 32.07 37.29 33.93
CA LEU A 12 30.85 37.84 34.55
C LEU A 12 29.99 38.88 33.79
N GLU A 13 28.78 38.46 33.40
CA GLU A 13 27.57 39.27 33.63
C GLU A 13 26.34 38.36 33.75
N GLU A 14 25.32 38.78 34.51
CA GLU A 14 24.02 38.09 34.58
C GLU A 14 23.18 38.50 33.36
N GLU A 15 22.69 37.56 32.55
CA GLU A 15 21.65 37.85 31.56
C GLU A 15 20.32 38.16 32.25
N LYS A 16 20.23 39.42 32.66
CA LYS A 16 19.09 40.06 33.30
C LYS A 16 17.90 40.01 32.34
N PHE A 17 16.94 39.14 32.63
CA PHE A 17 15.73 38.95 31.82
C PHE A 17 14.96 40.27 31.71
N LEU A 18 15.17 40.99 30.61
CA LEU A 18 14.62 42.32 30.38
C LEU A 18 13.09 42.22 30.30
N LYS A 19 12.36 43.17 30.88
CA LYS A 19 10.90 43.12 30.81
C LYS A 19 10.46 43.52 29.40
N PRO A 20 9.32 42.99 28.90
CA PRO A 20 8.79 43.39 27.59
C PRO A 20 8.56 44.89 27.48
N GLU A 21 8.24 45.55 28.60
CA GLU A 21 8.09 47.02 28.72
C GLU A 21 9.36 47.79 28.35
N ASP A 22 10.56 47.25 28.63
CA ASP A 22 11.84 47.91 28.37
C ASP A 22 12.26 47.83 26.88
N VAL A 23 11.69 46.90 26.10
CA VAL A 23 12.08 46.60 24.71
C VAL A 23 11.32 47.48 23.72
N GLU A 24 10.06 47.81 24.03
CA GLU A 24 9.14 48.48 23.09
C GLU A 24 9.49 49.96 22.83
N GLU A 25 10.31 50.59 23.70
CA GLU A 25 10.79 51.97 23.52
C GLU A 25 12.07 52.07 22.67
N CYS A 26 12.80 50.97 22.43
CA CYS A 26 14.07 50.96 21.69
C CYS A 26 13.97 50.48 20.22
N ILE A 27 12.90 49.80 19.84
CA ILE A 27 12.75 49.26 18.47
C ILE A 27 12.03 50.29 17.59
N PRO A 28 12.61 50.74 16.45
CA PRO A 28 11.91 51.62 15.53
C PRO A 28 10.69 50.88 14.94
N PRO A 29 9.52 51.53 14.78
CA PRO A 29 8.25 50.83 14.54
C PRO A 29 8.25 49.94 13.29
N LYS A 30 9.06 50.25 12.27
CA LYS A 30 9.22 49.41 11.07
C LYS A 30 9.92 48.08 11.33
N GLU A 31 10.86 48.02 12.26
CA GLU A 31 11.48 46.75 12.66
C GLU A 31 10.52 45.94 13.53
N LEU A 32 9.73 46.59 14.39
CA LEU A 32 8.65 45.93 15.14
C LEU A 32 7.59 45.35 14.17
N GLU A 33 7.18 46.10 13.15
CA GLU A 33 6.30 45.64 12.07
C GLU A 33 6.90 44.44 11.32
N MET A 34 8.18 44.49 10.92
CA MET A 34 8.85 43.36 10.26
C MET A 34 8.98 42.13 11.17
N MET A 35 9.30 42.30 12.46
CA MET A 35 9.36 41.20 13.42
C MET A 35 7.97 40.58 13.68
N ILE A 36 6.90 41.38 13.63
CA ILE A 36 5.51 40.88 13.70
C ILE A 36 5.11 40.15 12.42
N GLU A 37 5.55 40.62 11.24
CA GLU A 37 5.28 39.97 9.96
C GLU A 37 6.08 38.67 9.78
N GLU A 38 7.36 38.63 10.15
CA GLU A 38 8.18 37.41 10.11
C GLU A 38 7.68 36.36 11.12
N LYS A 39 7.21 36.80 12.30
CA LYS A 39 6.55 35.93 13.30
C LYS A 39 5.18 35.42 12.85
N LYS A 40 4.62 35.92 11.75
CA LYS A 40 3.37 35.44 11.14
C LYS A 40 3.57 34.20 10.25
N VAL A 41 4.43 33.28 10.69
CA VAL A 41 4.44 31.91 10.15
C VAL A 41 3.09 31.27 10.49
N GLY A 42 2.30 30.94 9.46
CA GLY A 42 0.95 30.42 9.62
C GLY A 42 0.91 29.17 10.51
N THR A 43 0.09 29.20 11.55
CA THR A 43 -0.09 28.10 12.51
C THR A 43 -0.51 26.83 11.78
N LEU A 44 -0.09 25.66 12.27
CA LEU A 44 -0.45 24.37 11.62
C LEU A 44 -1.97 24.17 11.49
N ASP A 45 -2.77 24.77 12.38
CA ASP A 45 -4.23 24.77 12.31
C ASP A 45 -4.81 25.43 11.03
N ASP A 46 -4.13 26.40 10.41
CA ASP A 46 -4.59 26.98 9.13
C ASP A 46 -4.54 25.96 7.99
N PHE A 47 -3.55 25.05 8.00
CA PHE A 47 -3.49 23.90 7.09
C PHE A 47 -4.54 22.83 7.43
N VAL A 48 -5.04 22.81 8.67
CA VAL A 48 -6.11 21.90 9.15
C VAL A 48 -7.50 22.53 8.95
N THR A 49 -7.62 23.69 8.28
CA THR A 49 -8.93 24.22 7.84
C THR A 49 -9.64 23.21 6.93
N LEU A 50 -10.66 22.53 7.47
CA LEU A 50 -11.37 21.40 6.84
C LEU A 50 -12.33 21.84 5.72
N ARG A 51 -11.75 22.47 4.70
CA ARG A 51 -12.42 22.91 3.47
C ARG A 51 -12.81 21.68 2.64
N TRP A 52 -13.85 21.81 1.82
CA TRP A 52 -14.35 20.74 0.93
C TRP A 52 -13.22 20.04 0.16
N TYR A 53 -12.24 20.81 -0.34
CA TYR A 53 -11.06 20.27 -1.03
C TYR A 53 -10.31 19.19 -0.21
N CYS A 54 -10.11 19.41 1.09
CA CYS A 54 -9.45 18.45 1.97
C CYS A 54 -10.29 17.16 2.13
N MET A 55 -11.62 17.30 2.30
CA MET A 55 -12.53 16.14 2.32
C MET A 55 -12.53 15.35 1.01
N LEU A 56 -12.44 16.05 -0.14
CA LEU A 56 -12.36 15.40 -1.46
C LEU A 56 -11.02 14.67 -1.64
N VAL A 57 -9.90 15.27 -1.23
CA VAL A 57 -8.57 14.64 -1.26
C VAL A 57 -8.51 13.42 -0.34
N LEU A 58 -9.08 13.50 0.87
CA LEU A 58 -9.20 12.37 1.79
C LEU A 58 -10.06 11.25 1.21
N LEU A 59 -11.22 11.56 0.63
CA LEU A 59 -12.08 10.57 -0.04
C LEU A 59 -11.37 9.88 -1.21
N MET A 60 -10.59 10.62 -2.01
CA MET A 60 -9.79 10.03 -3.10
C MET A 60 -8.63 9.15 -2.58
N ALA A 61 -8.01 9.52 -1.45
CA ALA A 61 -6.99 8.71 -0.80
C ALA A 61 -7.58 7.41 -0.23
N GLU A 62 -8.73 7.48 0.45
CA GLU A 62 -9.46 6.30 0.93
C GLU A 62 -9.95 5.40 -0.21
N LEU A 63 -10.45 5.98 -1.32
CA LEU A 63 -10.82 5.21 -2.51
C LEU A 63 -9.60 4.47 -3.11
N THR A 64 -8.44 5.11 -3.10
CA THR A 64 -7.17 4.51 -3.56
C THR A 64 -6.72 3.38 -2.63
N ALA A 65 -6.70 3.61 -1.31
CA ALA A 65 -6.33 2.60 -0.31
C ALA A 65 -7.32 1.42 -0.28
N PHE A 66 -8.62 1.68 -0.43
CA PHE A 66 -9.64 0.67 -0.59
C PHE A 66 -9.39 -0.17 -1.84
N THR A 67 -9.14 0.46 -2.99
CA THR A 67 -8.86 -0.27 -4.25
C THR A 67 -7.58 -1.11 -4.17
N ALA A 68 -6.52 -0.57 -3.56
CA ALA A 68 -5.26 -1.27 -3.36
C ALA A 68 -5.39 -2.46 -2.39
N THR A 69 -6.14 -2.32 -1.29
CA THR A 69 -6.38 -3.45 -0.36
C THR A 69 -7.47 -4.41 -0.83
N ALA A 70 -8.37 -3.99 -1.73
CA ALA A 70 -9.36 -4.87 -2.33
C ALA A 70 -8.72 -5.90 -3.28
N SER A 71 -7.69 -5.52 -4.05
CA SER A 71 -7.04 -6.42 -5.02
C SER A 71 -6.44 -7.68 -4.36
N SER A 72 -5.92 -7.55 -3.14
CA SER A 72 -5.41 -8.66 -2.32
C SER A 72 -6.52 -9.40 -1.57
N LYS A 73 -7.54 -8.69 -1.04
CA LYS A 73 -8.72 -9.32 -0.40
C LYS A 73 -9.50 -10.22 -1.36
N VAL A 74 -9.67 -9.82 -2.62
CA VAL A 74 -10.31 -10.63 -3.68
C VAL A 74 -9.63 -12.00 -3.83
N MET A 75 -8.31 -12.06 -3.65
CA MET A 75 -7.55 -13.30 -3.83
C MET A 75 -7.76 -14.33 -2.72
N VAL A 76 -8.24 -13.91 -1.54
CA VAL A 76 -8.71 -14.82 -0.48
C VAL A 76 -9.95 -15.58 -0.94
N PHE A 77 -10.90 -14.89 -1.59
CA PHE A 77 -12.10 -15.51 -2.16
C PHE A 77 -11.80 -16.30 -3.45
N ALA A 78 -10.81 -15.86 -4.25
CA ALA A 78 -10.35 -16.58 -5.44
C ALA A 78 -9.76 -17.97 -5.11
N GLY A 79 -9.08 -18.10 -3.97
CA GLY A 79 -8.50 -19.34 -3.46
C GLY A 79 -9.46 -20.25 -2.69
N ALA A 80 -10.75 -19.91 -2.62
CA ALA A 80 -11.76 -20.71 -1.94
C ALA A 80 -12.12 -21.97 -2.75
N THR A 81 -11.75 -23.13 -2.20
CA THR A 81 -11.92 -24.44 -2.83
C THR A 81 -13.39 -24.89 -2.82
N PRO A 82 -13.97 -25.29 -3.97
CA PRO A 82 -15.31 -25.88 -4.01
C PRO A 82 -15.31 -27.25 -3.32
N THR A 83 -16.49 -27.71 -2.87
CA THR A 83 -16.66 -29.10 -2.45
C THR A 83 -17.13 -29.94 -3.64
N VAL A 84 -16.39 -31.01 -3.94
CA VAL A 84 -16.86 -32.06 -4.87
C VAL A 84 -17.97 -32.81 -4.16
N VAL A 85 -19.14 -32.94 -4.81
CA VAL A 85 -20.29 -33.70 -4.29
C VAL A 85 -20.62 -34.94 -5.12
N GLY A 86 -20.05 -35.06 -6.32
CA GLY A 86 -20.25 -36.21 -7.18
C GLY A 86 -19.45 -36.14 -8.47
N CYS A 87 -19.60 -37.16 -9.31
CA CYS A 87 -19.12 -37.17 -10.69
C CYS A 87 -20.04 -38.07 -11.52
N GLY A 88 -20.61 -37.54 -12.61
CA GLY A 88 -21.49 -38.30 -13.51
C GLY A 88 -22.73 -38.91 -12.84
N GLY A 89 -23.25 -38.28 -11.78
CA GLY A 89 -24.39 -38.79 -11.01
C GLY A 89 -24.05 -39.80 -9.90
N THR A 90 -22.79 -40.19 -9.72
CA THR A 90 -22.35 -40.91 -8.50
C THR A 90 -22.01 -39.90 -7.40
N PRO A 91 -22.51 -40.04 -6.15
CA PRO A 91 -22.15 -39.15 -5.06
C PRO A 91 -20.74 -39.47 -4.54
N LEU A 92 -19.89 -38.44 -4.40
CA LEU A 92 -18.50 -38.56 -3.96
C LEU A 92 -18.21 -37.59 -2.81
N ASN A 93 -17.59 -38.09 -1.74
CA ASN A 93 -17.21 -37.32 -0.56
C ASN A 93 -15.79 -36.78 -0.69
N GLY A 94 -15.56 -35.99 -1.74
CA GLY A 94 -14.36 -35.18 -1.92
C GLY A 94 -13.25 -35.79 -2.76
N CYS A 95 -12.06 -35.19 -2.63
CA CYS A 95 -10.99 -35.30 -3.61
C CYS A 95 -10.29 -36.66 -3.73
N HIS A 96 -10.19 -37.41 -2.63
CA HIS A 96 -9.53 -38.72 -2.65
C HIS A 96 -10.33 -39.74 -3.48
N GLU A 97 -11.66 -39.70 -3.37
CA GLU A 97 -12.54 -40.53 -4.19
C GLU A 97 -12.54 -40.06 -5.65
N LEU A 98 -12.64 -38.75 -5.91
CA LEU A 98 -12.57 -38.22 -7.27
C LEU A 98 -11.28 -38.62 -8.01
N ALA A 99 -10.12 -38.63 -7.32
CA ALA A 99 -8.85 -39.07 -7.90
C ALA A 99 -8.87 -40.56 -8.28
N ALA A 100 -9.50 -41.42 -7.47
CA ALA A 100 -9.68 -42.83 -7.79
C ALA A 100 -10.63 -43.05 -9.00
N PHE A 101 -11.77 -42.36 -9.01
CA PHE A 101 -12.75 -42.45 -10.12
C PHE A 101 -12.18 -41.92 -11.44
N ARG A 102 -11.40 -40.83 -11.43
CA ARG A 102 -10.75 -40.25 -12.63
C ARG A 102 -9.73 -41.19 -13.28
N ASN A 103 -9.20 -42.17 -12.53
CA ASN A 103 -8.30 -43.19 -13.08
C ASN A 103 -9.03 -44.44 -13.61
N GLY A 104 -10.34 -44.58 -13.34
CA GLY A 104 -11.18 -45.66 -13.85
C GLY A 104 -12.07 -45.26 -15.05
N THR A 105 -12.40 -43.97 -15.17
CA THR A 105 -13.29 -43.44 -16.23
C THR A 105 -12.59 -42.29 -16.97
N ASN A 106 -12.36 -42.46 -18.27
CA ASN A 106 -11.46 -41.60 -19.06
C ASN A 106 -11.88 -40.12 -19.18
N ASP A 107 -13.14 -39.78 -18.97
CA ASP A 107 -13.59 -38.40 -18.80
C ASP A 107 -14.78 -38.35 -17.84
N CYS A 108 -14.66 -37.59 -16.75
CA CYS A 108 -15.71 -37.41 -15.76
C CYS A 108 -15.64 -36.01 -15.18
N VAL A 109 -16.65 -35.20 -15.48
CA VAL A 109 -16.78 -33.82 -14.99
C VAL A 109 -17.28 -33.86 -13.55
N PRO A 110 -16.55 -33.29 -12.57
CA PRO A 110 -16.96 -33.30 -11.18
C PRO A 110 -18.14 -32.34 -10.93
N ASP A 111 -19.14 -32.81 -10.20
CA ASP A 111 -20.20 -31.95 -9.68
C ASP A 111 -19.66 -31.13 -8.51
N LEU A 112 -19.52 -29.81 -8.73
CA LEU A 112 -18.96 -28.87 -7.76
C LEU A 112 -20.04 -28.07 -7.05
N LYS A 113 -20.13 -28.22 -5.72
CA LYS A 113 -20.95 -27.36 -4.87
C LYS A 113 -20.10 -26.20 -4.35
N TYR A 114 -20.56 -24.99 -4.62
CA TYR A 114 -19.89 -23.75 -4.19
C TYR A 114 -20.91 -22.69 -3.77
N GLN A 115 -20.55 -21.87 -2.78
CA GLN A 115 -21.37 -20.73 -2.34
C GLN A 115 -21.14 -19.49 -3.21
N PHE A 116 -19.97 -19.40 -3.85
CA PHE A 116 -19.55 -18.32 -4.74
C PHE A 116 -18.73 -18.93 -5.89
N LYS A 117 -18.83 -18.40 -7.12
CA LYS A 117 -17.97 -18.82 -8.23
C LYS A 117 -16.55 -18.26 -7.99
N SER A 118 -15.62 -19.11 -7.56
CA SER A 118 -14.21 -18.73 -7.36
C SER A 118 -13.37 -18.94 -8.62
N VAL A 119 -12.19 -18.32 -8.66
CA VAL A 119 -11.22 -18.45 -9.77
C VAL A 119 -10.76 -19.90 -9.96
N GLN A 120 -10.73 -20.69 -8.89
CA GLN A 120 -10.49 -22.14 -8.95
C GLN A 120 -11.58 -22.89 -9.73
N VAL A 121 -12.86 -22.51 -9.56
CA VAL A 121 -13.97 -23.11 -10.32
C VAL A 121 -13.92 -22.66 -11.79
N GLU A 122 -13.67 -21.37 -12.04
CA GLU A 122 -13.64 -20.80 -13.40
C GLU A 122 -12.56 -21.42 -14.30
N PHE A 123 -11.36 -21.65 -13.77
CA PHE A 123 -10.28 -22.32 -14.48
C PHE A 123 -10.24 -23.86 -14.28
N ASN A 124 -11.21 -24.45 -13.57
CA ASN A 124 -11.29 -25.89 -13.24
C ASN A 124 -10.09 -26.47 -12.45
N TYR A 125 -9.41 -25.67 -11.63
CA TYR A 125 -8.32 -26.12 -10.74
C TYR A 125 -8.87 -26.68 -9.42
N VAL A 126 -9.28 -27.95 -9.45
CA VAL A 126 -9.90 -28.67 -8.32
C VAL A 126 -8.87 -29.59 -7.62
N CYS A 127 -9.07 -29.93 -6.34
CA CYS A 127 -8.26 -30.89 -5.60
C CYS A 127 -6.75 -30.54 -5.59
N ASP A 128 -5.87 -31.42 -6.09
CA ASP A 128 -4.41 -31.15 -6.10
C ASP A 128 -4.06 -29.94 -6.97
N ASP A 129 -4.80 -29.69 -8.06
CA ASP A 129 -4.60 -28.51 -8.91
C ASP A 129 -4.93 -27.21 -8.16
N ALA A 130 -5.83 -27.23 -7.18
CA ALA A 130 -6.11 -26.07 -6.33
C ALA A 130 -4.86 -25.58 -5.55
N LYS A 131 -3.86 -26.45 -5.33
CA LYS A 131 -2.56 -26.11 -4.73
C LYS A 131 -1.77 -25.11 -5.58
N LYS A 132 -1.89 -25.16 -6.92
CA LYS A 132 -1.25 -24.21 -7.85
C LYS A 132 -1.78 -22.79 -7.60
N VAL A 133 -3.10 -22.65 -7.41
CA VAL A 133 -3.76 -21.36 -7.14
C VAL A 133 -3.42 -20.84 -5.74
N LYS A 134 -3.29 -21.73 -4.74
CA LYS A 134 -2.80 -21.34 -3.40
C LYS A 134 -1.35 -20.83 -3.45
N ASN A 135 -0.51 -21.41 -4.32
CA ASN A 135 0.85 -20.92 -4.56
C ASN A 135 0.90 -19.57 -5.30
N THR A 136 -0.09 -19.27 -6.16
CA THR A 136 -0.25 -17.92 -6.73
C THR A 136 -0.47 -16.87 -5.64
N ILE A 137 -1.28 -17.17 -4.62
CA ILE A 137 -1.55 -16.25 -3.50
C ILE A 137 -0.28 -16.01 -2.67
N THR A 138 0.48 -17.06 -2.33
CA THR A 138 1.72 -16.89 -1.54
C THR A 138 2.79 -16.10 -2.29
N VAL A 139 2.95 -16.33 -3.61
CA VAL A 139 3.87 -15.54 -4.45
C VAL A 139 3.40 -14.09 -4.60
N GLN A 140 2.10 -13.83 -4.70
CA GLN A 140 1.57 -12.46 -4.71
C GLN A 140 1.87 -11.74 -3.39
N THR A 141 1.64 -12.39 -2.24
CA THR A 141 1.96 -11.83 -0.91
C THR A 141 3.46 -11.57 -0.76
N PHE A 142 4.32 -12.46 -1.25
CA PHE A 142 5.77 -12.22 -1.31
C PHE A 142 6.11 -11.00 -2.19
N GLY A 143 5.42 -10.83 -3.32
CA GLY A 143 5.51 -9.63 -4.16
C GLY A 143 5.17 -8.35 -3.41
N VAL A 144 4.13 -8.35 -2.57
CA VAL A 144 3.78 -7.20 -1.70
C VAL A 144 4.91 -6.86 -0.72
N LEU A 145 5.55 -7.87 -0.10
CA LEU A 145 6.66 -7.66 0.83
C LEU A 145 7.90 -7.06 0.13
N VAL A 146 8.28 -7.60 -1.03
CA VAL A 146 9.38 -7.07 -1.85
C VAL A 146 9.05 -5.66 -2.35
N GLY A 147 7.80 -5.42 -2.74
CA GLY A 147 7.28 -4.11 -3.13
C GLY A 147 7.43 -3.06 -2.03
N ALA A 148 6.94 -3.34 -0.82
CA ALA A 148 7.08 -2.45 0.32
C ALA A 148 8.55 -2.11 0.63
N ALA A 149 9.44 -3.10 0.59
CA ALA A 149 10.88 -2.89 0.83
C ALA A 149 11.54 -1.97 -0.22
N ILE A 150 11.22 -2.15 -1.51
CA ILE A 150 11.76 -1.31 -2.59
C ILE A 150 11.14 0.08 -2.57
N PHE A 151 9.80 0.17 -2.50
CA PHE A 151 9.09 1.45 -2.55
C PHE A 151 9.29 2.31 -1.31
N GLY A 152 9.61 1.74 -0.14
CA GLY A 152 10.03 2.51 1.04
C GLY A 152 11.29 3.33 0.76
N GLN A 153 12.37 2.66 0.33
CA GLN A 153 13.64 3.32 -0.03
C GLN A 153 13.48 4.35 -1.16
N VAL A 154 12.61 4.06 -2.14
CA VAL A 154 12.27 5.00 -3.23
C VAL A 154 11.44 6.18 -2.73
N SER A 155 10.52 5.98 -1.78
CA SER A 155 9.73 7.05 -1.15
C SER A 155 10.62 8.05 -0.42
N ASP A 156 11.59 7.56 0.34
CA ASP A 156 12.53 8.39 1.10
C ASP A 156 13.47 9.18 0.16
N THR A 157 13.86 8.58 -0.97
CA THR A 157 14.81 9.19 -1.93
C THR A 157 14.14 10.13 -2.95
N PHE A 158 12.99 9.76 -3.51
CA PHE A 158 12.30 10.55 -4.55
C PHE A 158 11.16 11.44 -4.01
N GLY A 159 10.85 11.32 -2.73
CA GLY A 159 9.79 12.05 -2.04
C GLY A 159 8.43 11.34 -2.12
N ARG A 160 7.88 11.01 -0.95
CA ARG A 160 6.66 10.19 -0.74
C ARG A 160 5.50 10.49 -1.70
N ARG A 161 5.19 11.76 -1.99
CA ARG A 161 4.11 12.14 -2.93
C ARG A 161 4.31 11.61 -4.35
N LYS A 162 5.55 11.55 -4.86
CA LYS A 162 5.85 11.00 -6.19
C LYS A 162 5.79 9.46 -6.17
N ALA A 163 6.35 8.83 -5.14
CA ALA A 163 6.31 7.38 -4.97
C ALA A 163 4.86 6.86 -4.93
N LEU A 164 3.99 7.45 -4.10
CA LEU A 164 2.57 7.07 -3.98
C LEU A 164 1.78 7.22 -5.29
N LEU A 165 2.07 8.24 -6.09
CA LEU A 165 1.43 8.41 -7.41
C LEU A 165 1.88 7.33 -8.40
N ILE A 166 3.17 7.01 -8.43
CA ILE A 166 3.74 5.98 -9.31
C ILE A 166 3.23 4.59 -8.92
N SER A 167 3.19 4.26 -7.62
CA SER A 167 2.70 2.97 -7.13
C SER A 167 1.21 2.80 -7.35
N THR A 168 0.41 3.84 -7.13
CA THR A 168 -1.03 3.85 -7.43
C THR A 168 -1.32 3.61 -8.91
N LEU A 169 -0.65 4.35 -9.81
CA LEU A 169 -0.83 4.20 -11.26
C LEU A 169 -0.40 2.82 -11.76
N GLY A 170 0.74 2.30 -11.27
CA GLY A 170 1.20 0.95 -11.58
C GLY A 170 0.18 -0.11 -11.15
N ASN A 171 -0.26 -0.08 -9.89
CA ASN A 171 -1.25 -1.02 -9.37
C ASN A 171 -2.56 -1.00 -10.18
N ALA A 172 -3.07 0.19 -10.52
CA ALA A 172 -4.29 0.33 -11.32
C ALA A 172 -4.15 -0.32 -12.71
N ILE A 173 -3.05 -0.06 -13.42
CA ILE A 173 -2.79 -0.60 -14.76
C ILE A 173 -2.64 -2.14 -14.71
N PHE A 174 -1.79 -2.67 -13.82
CA PHE A 174 -1.56 -4.12 -13.75
C PHE A 174 -2.80 -4.89 -13.24
N ASN A 175 -3.57 -4.33 -12.32
CA ASN A 175 -4.83 -4.94 -11.88
C ASN A 175 -5.88 -4.93 -13.00
N TRP A 176 -5.95 -3.90 -13.86
CA TRP A 176 -6.85 -3.90 -15.02
C TRP A 176 -6.44 -4.94 -16.08
N ILE A 177 -5.14 -5.04 -16.41
CA ILE A 177 -4.60 -6.08 -17.31
C ILE A 177 -4.92 -7.49 -16.76
N SER A 178 -4.84 -7.69 -15.44
CA SER A 178 -5.14 -8.97 -14.78
C SER A 178 -6.61 -9.43 -14.86
N ALA A 179 -7.51 -8.62 -15.44
CA ALA A 179 -8.90 -8.99 -15.71
C ALA A 179 -9.10 -9.62 -17.09
N TYR A 180 -8.11 -9.56 -17.98
CA TYR A 180 -8.18 -10.09 -19.36
C TYR A 180 -7.32 -11.36 -19.57
N SER A 181 -6.75 -11.94 -18.51
CA SER A 181 -5.86 -13.11 -18.61
C SER A 181 -6.64 -14.41 -18.86
N PRO A 182 -6.39 -15.15 -19.96
CA PRO A 182 -7.08 -16.41 -20.25
C PRO A 182 -6.51 -17.62 -19.47
N ASP A 183 -5.26 -17.52 -18.97
CA ASP A 183 -4.62 -18.57 -18.18
C ASP A 183 -4.28 -18.11 -16.76
N LEU A 184 -4.33 -19.07 -15.84
CA LEU A 184 -3.95 -18.89 -14.44
C LEU A 184 -2.47 -18.46 -14.26
N PHE A 185 -1.59 -18.82 -15.19
CA PHE A 185 -0.18 -18.37 -15.17
C PHE A 185 -0.04 -16.87 -15.50
N TYR A 186 -0.71 -16.39 -16.55
CA TYR A 186 -0.72 -14.95 -16.85
C TYR A 186 -1.42 -14.15 -15.75
N PHE A 187 -2.55 -14.65 -15.23
CA PHE A 187 -3.24 -14.09 -14.07
C PHE A 187 -2.31 -13.94 -12.86
N MET A 188 -1.50 -14.97 -12.56
CA MET A 188 -0.49 -14.98 -11.51
C MET A 188 0.61 -13.94 -11.73
N VAL A 189 1.18 -13.83 -12.93
CA VAL A 189 2.23 -12.84 -13.24
C VAL A 189 1.71 -11.42 -13.07
N TRP A 190 0.56 -11.09 -13.69
CA TRP A 190 -0.02 -9.74 -13.59
C TRP A 190 -0.42 -9.38 -12.16
N ARG A 191 -0.96 -10.32 -11.37
CA ARG A 191 -1.28 -10.07 -9.95
C ARG A 191 -0.05 -9.98 -9.05
N THR A 192 1.04 -10.69 -9.35
CA THR A 192 2.29 -10.56 -8.61
C THR A 192 2.89 -9.17 -8.84
N MET A 193 2.91 -8.68 -10.09
CA MET A 193 3.30 -7.31 -10.40
C MET A 193 2.41 -6.28 -9.68
N ALA A 194 1.08 -6.41 -9.76
CA ALA A 194 0.15 -5.54 -9.02
C ALA A 194 0.39 -5.60 -7.49
N GLY A 195 0.76 -6.75 -6.95
CA GLY A 195 1.16 -6.92 -5.54
C GLY A 195 2.39 -6.09 -5.16
N VAL A 196 3.44 -6.09 -5.99
CA VAL A 196 4.63 -5.23 -5.80
C VAL A 196 4.24 -3.75 -5.72
N PHE A 197 3.35 -3.28 -6.60
CA PHE A 197 2.85 -1.91 -6.55
C PHE A 197 1.91 -1.65 -5.37
N THR A 198 1.09 -2.63 -4.95
CA THR A 198 0.24 -2.55 -3.75
C THR A 198 1.10 -2.34 -2.50
N GLY A 199 2.22 -3.06 -2.37
CA GLY A 199 3.19 -2.84 -1.28
C GLY A 199 3.74 -1.41 -1.27
N GLY A 200 3.94 -0.82 -2.44
CA GLY A 200 4.33 0.58 -2.62
C GLY A 200 3.23 1.62 -2.42
N VAL A 201 1.98 1.23 -2.17
CA VAL A 201 0.88 2.12 -1.74
C VAL A 201 0.71 2.08 -0.21
N THR A 202 1.23 1.03 0.45
CA THR A 202 1.12 0.83 1.92
C THR A 202 2.31 1.34 2.73
N VAL A 203 3.22 2.11 2.12
CA VAL A 203 4.45 2.68 2.74
C VAL A 203 4.48 4.21 2.70
#